data_AF-A0A067TIX5-F1
#
_entry.id   AF-A0A067TIX5-F1
#
_cell.length_a   1.000
_cell.length_b   1.000
_cell.length_c   1.000
_cell.angle_alpha   90.00
_cell.angle_beta   90.00
_cell.angle_gamma   90.00
#
_symmetry.space_group_name_H-M   'P 1'
#
loop_
_entity.id
_entity.type
_entity.pdbx_description
1 polymer ?
#
loop_
_entity_poly.entity_id
_entity_poly.type
_entity_poly.pdbx_seq_one_letter_code
_entity_poly.pdbx_strand_id
1 'polypeptide(L)'
;MPRTPDEIRVLTYNVAKNTLALDVCLSMLVEIYNVIFVQEPPWQIVRQAPSTSSRGGDDVIGTANHPDWIPMFCPQPVGVTPRCIAFVNKGLGLL
;
A
#
# COMPACT_ATOMS: atom_id res chain seq x y z
N MET A 1 16.98 -3.05 15.08
CA MET A 1 17.87 -4.13 14.58
C MET A 1 17.35 -4.59 13.23
N PRO A 2 18.24 -4.77 12.24
CA PRO A 2 17.88 -5.37 10.95
C PRO A 2 17.20 -6.73 11.16
N ARG A 3 16.35 -7.12 10.22
CA ARG A 3 15.76 -8.46 10.18
C ARG A 3 16.83 -9.53 9.90
N THR A 4 16.69 -10.69 10.53
CA THR A 4 17.42 -11.91 10.14
C THR A 4 16.64 -12.75 9.11
N PRO A 5 17.32 -13.55 8.26
CA PRO A 5 16.65 -14.33 7.21
C PRO A 5 15.57 -15.30 7.70
N ASP A 6 15.73 -15.83 8.91
CA ASP A 6 14.84 -16.85 9.49
C ASP A 6 13.63 -16.26 10.26
N GLU A 7 13.44 -14.94 10.22
CA GLU A 7 12.41 -14.25 10.99
C GLU A 7 11.44 -13.47 10.08
N ILE A 8 10.15 -13.74 10.24
CA ILE A 8 9.09 -12.92 9.65
C ILE A 8 8.58 -11.92 10.70
N ARG A 9 8.76 -10.63 10.46
CA ARG A 9 8.19 -9.55 11.29
C ARG A 9 7.03 -8.88 10.58
N VAL A 10 5.93 -8.77 11.31
CA VAL A 10 4.68 -8.19 10.85
C VAL A 10 4.32 -7.02 11.75
N LEU A 11 3.93 -5.90 11.15
CA LEU A 11 3.40 -4.74 11.85
C LEU A 11 1.94 -4.51 11.43
N THR A 12 1.11 -4.03 12.35
CA THR A 12 -0.16 -3.37 12.04
C THR A 12 -0.08 -1.93 12.52
N TYR A 13 -0.46 -0.98 11.66
CA TYR A 13 -0.41 0.44 11.96
C TYR A 13 -1.59 1.17 11.32
N ASN A 14 -2.30 1.98 12.10
CA ASN A 14 -3.35 2.85 11.58
C ASN A 14 -2.74 4.22 11.27
N VAL A 15 -2.75 4.60 9.98
CA VAL A 15 -2.19 5.87 9.52
C VAL A 15 -3.22 7.00 9.50
N ALA A 16 -4.49 6.73 9.83
CA ALA A 16 -5.57 7.71 9.90
C ALA A 16 -5.67 8.61 8.65
N LYS A 17 -5.55 8.01 7.46
CA LYS A 17 -5.54 8.65 6.14
C LYS A 17 -4.44 9.69 5.94
N ASN A 18 -3.37 9.63 6.73
CA ASN A 18 -2.25 10.55 6.64
C ASN A 18 -1.20 10.04 5.65
N THR A 19 -1.07 10.72 4.50
CA THR A 19 -0.09 10.43 3.44
C THR A 19 1.34 10.50 3.94
N LEU A 20 1.69 11.55 4.68
CA LEU A 20 3.05 11.71 5.20
C LEU A 20 3.40 10.59 6.20
N ALA A 21 2.46 10.22 7.06
CA ALA A 21 2.67 9.13 8.01
C ALA A 21 2.87 7.79 7.29
N LEU A 22 2.12 7.53 6.22
CA LEU A 22 2.30 6.34 5.39
C LEU A 22 3.68 6.33 4.71
N ASP A 23 4.06 7.42 4.05
CA ASP A 23 5.33 7.51 3.31
C ASP A 23 6.54 7.34 4.24
N VAL A 24 6.52 8.00 5.39
CA VAL A 24 7.54 7.86 6.43
C VAL A 24 7.56 6.43 6.96
N CYS A 25 6.39 5.84 7.25
CA CYS A 25 6.27 4.47 7.74
C CYS A 25 6.90 3.47 6.76
N LEU A 26 6.53 3.52 5.47
CA LEU A 26 7.07 2.60 4.47
C LEU A 26 8.59 2.75 4.28
N SER A 27 9.10 3.99 4.30
CA SER A 27 10.53 4.25 4.10
C SER A 27 11.36 3.81 5.30
N MET A 28 10.92 4.11 6.53
CA MET A 28 11.68 3.80 7.75
C MET A 28 11.65 2.31 8.10
N LEU A 29 10.59 1.60 7.70
CA LEU A 29 10.34 0.23 8.15
C LEU A 29 10.72 -0.84 7.14
N VAL A 30 11.19 -0.46 5.94
CA VAL A 30 11.55 -1.38 4.86
C VAL A 30 12.57 -2.44 5.27
N GLU A 31 13.59 -2.06 6.05
CA GLU A 31 14.63 -2.99 6.53
C GLU A 31 14.23 -3.76 7.80
N ILE A 32 13.09 -3.39 8.41
CA ILE A 32 12.68 -3.87 9.73
C ILE A 32 11.47 -4.80 9.66
N TYR A 33 10.53 -4.59 8.75
CA TYR A 33 9.26 -5.35 8.62
C TYR A 33 9.15 -6.07 7.26
N ASN A 34 8.56 -7.28 7.21
CA ASN A 34 8.33 -8.00 5.95
C ASN A 34 6.93 -7.66 5.46
N VAL A 35 6.00 -7.49 6.40
CA VAL A 35 4.62 -7.18 6.13
C VAL A 35 4.19 -6.05 7.05
N ILE A 36 3.57 -5.03 6.48
CA ILE A 36 2.94 -3.95 7.23
C ILE A 36 1.48 -3.88 6.81
N PHE A 37 0.58 -4.18 7.73
CA PHE A 37 -0.84 -3.91 7.59
C PHE A 37 -1.11 -2.46 7.94
N VAL A 38 -1.47 -1.66 6.94
CA VAL A 38 -1.85 -0.26 7.11
C VAL A 38 -3.37 -0.16 7.14
N GLN A 39 -3.89 0.36 8.24
CA GLN A 39 -5.31 0.68 8.39
C GLN A 39 -5.55 2.16 8.07
N GLU A 40 -6.70 2.42 7.47
CA GLU A 40 -7.08 3.74 6.96
C GLU A 40 -6.02 4.38 6.05
N PRO A 41 -5.54 3.69 5.00
CA PRO A 41 -4.58 4.30 4.09
C PRO A 41 -5.19 5.52 3.37
N PRO A 42 -4.37 6.53 3.05
CA PRO A 42 -4.75 7.58 2.13
C PRO A 42 -4.91 6.99 0.72
N TRP A 43 -6.08 7.24 0.14
CA TRP A 43 -6.41 6.83 -1.22
C TRP A 43 -6.39 8.06 -2.12
N GLN A 44 -5.60 7.99 -3.19
CA GLN A 44 -5.46 9.04 -4.19
C GLN A 44 -6.07 8.59 -5.51
N ILE A 45 -6.62 9.53 -6.28
CA ILE A 45 -7.07 9.28 -7.65
C ILE A 45 -5.84 9.35 -8.56
N VAL A 46 -5.48 8.22 -9.16
CA VAL A 46 -4.25 8.04 -9.95
C VAL A 46 -4.49 8.34 -11.43
N ARG A 47 -5.70 8.16 -11.95
CA ARG A 47 -5.97 8.31 -13.38
C ARG A 47 -7.32 8.97 -13.64
N GLN A 48 -7.30 10.07 -14.40
CA GLN A 48 -8.45 10.70 -15.03
C GLN A 48 -8.18 10.81 -16.54
N ALA A 49 -7.92 9.67 -17.19
CA ALA A 49 -7.62 9.65 -18.62
C ALA A 49 -8.83 9.08 -19.37
N PRO A 50 -9.32 9.76 -20.43
CA PRO A 50 -10.48 9.32 -21.20
C PRO A 50 -10.35 7.85 -21.62
N SER A 51 -11.34 7.03 -21.26
CA SER A 51 -11.42 5.67 -21.77
C SER A 51 -12.13 5.70 -23.12
N THR A 52 -11.93 4.68 -23.95
CA THR A 52 -12.64 4.57 -25.24
C THR A 52 -14.16 4.42 -25.08
N SER A 53 -14.65 4.12 -23.86
CA SER A 53 -16.06 3.95 -23.52
C SER A 53 -16.63 5.09 -22.65
N SER A 54 -15.78 5.88 -22.00
CA SER A 54 -16.12 7.00 -21.12
C SER A 54 -15.23 8.19 -21.43
N ARG A 55 -15.83 9.29 -21.90
CA ARG A 55 -15.11 10.53 -22.25
C ARG A 55 -14.34 11.14 -21.06
N GLY A 56 -14.73 10.80 -19.83
CA GLY A 56 -14.06 11.23 -18.59
C GLY A 56 -12.98 10.27 -18.07
N GLY A 57 -12.93 9.04 -18.59
CA GLY A 57 -12.11 7.98 -17.99
C GLY A 57 -12.77 7.38 -16.75
N ASP A 58 -12.18 6.31 -16.25
CA ASP A 58 -12.54 5.75 -14.96
C ASP A 58 -11.50 6.18 -13.92
N ASP A 59 -11.99 6.67 -12.79
CA ASP A 59 -11.14 7.00 -11.65
C ASP A 59 -10.50 5.74 -11.09
N VAL A 60 -9.18 5.66 -11.23
CA VAL A 60 -8.41 4.60 -10.57
C VAL A 60 -7.96 5.09 -9.21
N ILE A 61 -8.43 4.43 -8.16
CA ILE A 61 -8.05 4.73 -6.77
C ILE A 61 -6.79 3.93 -6.42
N GLY A 62 -5.73 4.61 -5.99
CA GLY A 62 -4.45 4.02 -5.58
C GLY A 62 -3.89 4.61 -4.30
N THR A 63 -2.72 4.13 -3.85
CA THR A 63 -2.05 4.59 -2.63
C THR A 63 -0.54 4.79 -2.86
N ALA A 64 0.22 5.08 -1.80
CA ALA A 64 1.66 5.25 -1.84
C ALA A 64 2.37 4.02 -2.44
N ASN A 65 3.35 4.27 -3.32
CA ASN A 65 4.11 3.24 -4.04
C ASN A 65 5.60 3.37 -3.74
N HIS A 66 6.04 2.88 -2.58
CA HIS A 66 7.46 2.74 -2.28
C HIS A 66 8.04 1.54 -3.06
N PRO A 67 9.23 1.66 -3.70
CA PRO A 67 9.73 0.68 -4.66
C PRO A 67 9.94 -0.73 -4.09
N ASP A 68 10.26 -0.87 -2.80
CA ASP A 68 10.51 -2.18 -2.17
C ASP A 68 9.27 -2.85 -1.57
N TRP A 69 8.12 -2.17 -1.62
CA TRP A 69 6.87 -2.67 -1.08
C TRP A 69 5.91 -3.05 -2.22
N ILE A 70 5.26 -4.20 -2.07
CA ILE A 70 4.16 -4.66 -2.93
C ILE A 70 2.86 -4.41 -2.16
N PRO A 71 2.01 -3.46 -2.60
CA PRO A 71 0.70 -3.27 -2.02
C PRO A 71 -0.24 -4.42 -2.39
N MET A 72 -0.90 -4.99 -1.39
CA MET A 72 -1.94 -6.01 -1.53
C MET A 72 -3.18 -5.56 -0.76
N PHE A 73 -4.32 -5.50 -1.45
CA PHE A 73 -5.60 -5.14 -0.84
C PHE A 73 -6.73 -5.96 -1.44
N CYS A 74 -7.79 -6.16 -0.66
CA CYS A 74 -8.98 -6.84 -1.15
C CYS A 74 -9.69 -5.96 -2.17
N PRO A 75 -10.03 -6.48 -3.37
CA PRO A 75 -10.87 -5.78 -4.33
C PRO A 75 -12.14 -5.26 -3.65
N GLN A 76 -12.51 -4.02 -3.96
CA GLN A 76 -13.70 -3.38 -3.41
C GLN A 76 -14.71 -3.12 -4.53
N PRO A 77 -16.00 -2.96 -4.19
CA PRO A 77 -16.98 -2.42 -5.12
C PRO A 77 -16.52 -1.07 -5.69
N VAL A 78 -17.04 -0.73 -6.88
CA VAL A 78 -16.76 0.55 -7.54
C VAL A 78 -17.06 1.72 -6.59
N GLY A 79 -16.11 2.65 -6.47
CA GLY A 79 -16.23 3.83 -5.61
C GLY A 79 -15.98 3.59 -4.12
N VAL A 80 -15.70 2.34 -3.70
CA VAL A 80 -15.35 2.02 -2.32
C VAL A 80 -13.85 1.85 -2.19
N THR A 81 -13.25 2.57 -1.24
CA THR A 81 -11.82 2.44 -0.97
C THR A 81 -11.55 1.40 0.11
N PRO A 82 -10.56 0.50 -0.06
CA PRO A 82 -10.25 -0.49 0.97
C PRO A 82 -9.90 0.18 2.31
N ARG A 83 -10.32 -0.38 3.43
CA ARG A 83 -10.00 0.18 4.75
C ARG A 83 -8.64 -0.28 5.28
N CYS A 84 -8.05 -1.27 4.63
CA CYS A 84 -6.74 -1.82 4.96
C CYS A 84 -6.00 -2.21 3.69
N ILE A 85 -4.68 -2.06 3.74
CA ILE A 85 -3.74 -2.54 2.73
C ILE A 85 -2.58 -3.24 3.43
N ALA A 86 -2.13 -4.36 2.88
CA ALA A 86 -0.91 -5.01 3.31
C ALA A 86 0.21 -4.59 2.36
N PHE A 87 1.29 -4.01 2.89
CA PHE A 87 2.52 -3.82 2.16
C PHE A 87 3.43 -5.01 2.45
N VAL A 88 3.77 -5.76 1.41
CA VAL A 88 4.66 -6.93 1.49
C VAL A 88 6.02 -6.55 0.90
N ASN A 89 7.08 -6.70 1.67
CA ASN A 89 8.43 -6.40 1.22
C ASN A 89 8.83 -7.37 0.09
N LYS A 90 9.35 -6.85 -1.02
CA LYS A 90 9.77 -7.65 -2.18
C LYS A 90 10.77 -8.76 -1.83
N GLY A 91 11.63 -8.52 -0.84
CA GLY A 91 12.59 -9.50 -0.33
C GLY A 91 11.95 -10.72 0.34
N LEU A 92 10.68 -10.64 0.77
CA LEU A 92 9.93 -11.82 1.24
C LEU A 92 9.45 -12.69 0.06
N GLY A 93 9.19 -12.09 -1.11
CA GLY A 93 8.59 -12.76 -2.27
C GLY A 93 9.53 -13.61 -3.13
N LEU A 94 10.79 -13.81 -2.70
CA LEU A 94 11.81 -14.63 -3.38
C LEU A 94 12.09 -15.96 -2.68
N LEU A 95 11.21 -16.41 -1.77
CA LEU A 95 11.25 -17.76 -1.18
C LEU A 95 10.32 -18.72 -1.93
#